data_AF-A0A061ND37-F1
#
_entry.id   AF-A0A061ND37-F1
#
_cell.length_a   1.000
_cell.length_b   1.000
_cell.length_c   1.000
_cell.angle_alpha   90.00
_cell.angle_beta   90.00
_cell.angle_gamma   90.00
#
_symmetry.space_group_name_H-M   'P 1'
#
loop_
_entity.id
_entity.type
_entity.pdbx_description
1 polymer ?
#
loop_
_entity_poly.entity_id
_entity_poly.type
_entity_poly.pdbx_seq_one_letter_code
_entity_poly.pdbx_strand_id
1 'polypeptide(L)'
;MPFAVIMPFLFLILAILFVITTADSMTYSISMSMTGEGNPPKFMRVFWASIMAVVAAILIFIGEGSIDALQSFIVVTAVPVALLITPSIWHAPKIAKELWREQNK
;
A
#
# COMPACT_ATOMS: atom_id res chain seq x y z
N MET A 1 -15.25 -17.37 27.96
CA MET A 1 -13.83 -17.01 28.20
C MET A 1 -13.78 -15.56 28.68
N PRO A 2 -13.16 -15.24 29.82
CA PRO A 2 -13.19 -13.89 30.43
C PRO A 2 -12.57 -12.78 29.57
N PHE A 3 -11.68 -13.11 28.62
CA PHE A 3 -11.11 -12.16 27.65
C PHE A 3 -11.96 -11.93 26.39
N ALA A 4 -13.08 -12.64 26.23
CA ALA A 4 -13.90 -12.58 25.00
C ALA A 4 -14.50 -11.20 24.72
N VAL A 5 -14.64 -10.35 25.75
CA VAL A 5 -15.19 -8.99 25.60
C VAL A 5 -14.11 -7.98 25.22
N ILE A 6 -12.88 -8.13 25.72
CA ILE A 6 -11.79 -7.17 25.51
C ILE A 6 -11.08 -7.39 24.17
N MET A 7 -10.95 -8.65 23.76
CA MET A 7 -10.17 -9.02 22.57
C MET A 7 -10.70 -8.40 21.26
N PRO A 8 -12.02 -8.35 20.99
CA PRO A 8 -12.55 -7.70 19.80
C PRO A 8 -12.26 -6.20 19.75
N PHE A 9 -12.29 -5.51 20.89
CA PHE A 9 -11.94 -4.08 20.97
C PHE A 9 -10.47 -3.84 20.66
N LEU A 10 -9.56 -4.64 21.22
CA LEU A 10 -8.14 -4.55 20.90
C LEU A 10 -7.86 -4.83 19.41
N PHE A 11 -8.54 -5.84 18.85
CA PHE A 11 -8.40 -6.17 17.44
C PHE A 11 -8.92 -5.06 16.53
N LEU A 12 -10.04 -4.43 16.90
CA LEU A 12 -10.58 -3.28 16.20
C LEU A 12 -9.60 -2.09 16.20
N ILE A 13 -9.03 -1.75 17.37
CA ILE A 13 -8.03 -0.69 17.48
C ILE A 13 -6.81 -1.00 16.60
N LEU A 14 -6.31 -2.24 16.66
CA LEU A 14 -5.17 -2.66 15.86
C LEU A 14 -5.48 -2.59 14.35
N ALA A 15 -6.66 -3.03 13.93
CA ALA A 15 -7.10 -2.96 12.54
C ALA A 15 -7.18 -1.49 12.06
N ILE A 16 -7.73 -0.59 12.89
CA ILE A 16 -7.79 0.85 12.57
C ILE A 16 -6.37 1.43 12.44
N LEU A 17 -5.47 1.16 13.40
CA LEU A 17 -4.09 1.64 13.35
C LEU A 17 -3.33 1.12 12.14
N PHE A 18 -3.54 -0.16 11.79
CA PHE A 18 -2.95 -0.76 10.61
C PHE A 18 -3.42 -0.04 9.34
N VAL A 19 -4.73 0.16 9.18
CA VAL A 19 -5.31 0.87 8.03
C VAL A 19 -4.77 2.30 7.94
N ILE A 20 -4.69 3.04 9.05
CA ILE A 20 -4.17 4.42 9.07
C ILE A 20 -2.69 4.45 8.63
N THR A 21 -1.88 3.54 9.17
CA THR A 21 -0.43 3.49 8.88
C THR A 21 -0.15 3.10 7.42
N THR A 22 -0.91 2.12 6.90
CA THR A 22 -0.80 1.71 5.50
C THR A 22 -1.29 2.83 4.57
N ALA A 23 -2.40 3.50 4.90
CA ALA A 23 -2.91 4.62 4.12
C ALA A 23 -1.93 5.80 4.05
N ASP A 24 -1.30 6.17 5.17
CA ASP A 24 -0.26 7.21 5.20
C ASP A 24 0.92 6.84 4.29
N SER A 25 1.41 5.59 4.38
CA SER A 25 2.51 5.10 3.54
C SER A 25 2.17 5.12 2.04
N MET A 26 0.94 4.72 1.66
CA MET A 26 0.48 4.72 0.27
C MET A 26 0.36 6.14 -0.28
N THR A 27 -0.30 7.05 0.44
CA THR A 27 -0.45 8.45 -0.01
C THR A 27 0.89 9.17 -0.09
N TYR A 28 1.84 8.85 0.80
CA TYR A 28 3.21 9.34 0.73
C TYR A 28 3.92 8.85 -0.53
N SER A 29 3.88 7.53 -0.82
CA SER A 29 4.54 6.95 -1.99
C SER A 29 4.01 7.53 -3.31
N ILE A 30 2.69 7.69 -3.43
CA ILE A 30 2.06 8.31 -4.61
C ILE A 30 2.45 9.79 -4.73
N SER A 31 2.48 10.52 -3.60
CA SER A 31 2.87 11.92 -3.64
C SER A 31 4.34 12.09 -4.02
N MET A 32 5.23 11.22 -3.51
CA MET A 32 6.65 11.18 -3.85
C MET A 32 6.90 10.86 -5.32
N SER A 33 6.16 9.91 -5.91
CA SER A 33 6.33 9.59 -7.33
C SER A 33 5.90 10.74 -8.25
N MET A 34 4.99 11.60 -7.79
CA MET A 34 4.50 12.77 -8.52
C MET A 34 5.40 14.00 -8.35
N THR A 35 6.00 14.22 -7.18
CA THR A 35 6.79 15.42 -6.89
C THR A 35 8.30 15.22 -7.02
N GLY A 36 8.81 13.99 -7.04
CA GLY A 36 10.24 13.71 -7.08
C GLY A 36 10.93 13.93 -5.73
N GLU A 37 12.18 14.41 -5.73
CA GLU A 37 12.97 14.59 -4.51
C GLU A 37 12.46 15.77 -3.65
N GLY A 38 12.04 15.45 -2.43
CA GLY A 38 11.59 16.43 -1.43
C GLY A 38 10.31 16.00 -0.74
N ASN A 39 10.12 16.43 0.51
CA ASN A 39 8.96 16.07 1.31
C ASN A 39 7.67 16.53 0.59
N PRO A 40 6.78 15.61 0.17
CA PRO A 40 5.66 15.95 -0.69
C PRO A 40 4.72 16.93 0.02
N PRO A 41 4.18 17.92 -0.71
CA PRO A 41 3.33 18.95 -0.14
C PRO A 41 2.11 18.30 0.53
N LYS A 42 1.81 18.74 1.76
CA LYS A 42 0.73 18.18 2.60
C LYS A 42 -0.62 18.10 1.86
N PHE A 43 -0.89 19.06 0.97
CA PHE A 43 -2.11 19.09 0.16
C PHE A 43 -2.23 17.90 -0.81
N MET A 44 -1.12 17.47 -1.43
CA MET A 44 -1.12 16.31 -2.33
C MET A 44 -1.43 15.02 -1.57
N ARG A 45 -0.88 14.87 -0.34
CA ARG A 45 -1.18 13.72 0.51
C ARG A 45 -2.66 13.64 0.89
N VAL A 46 -3.26 14.77 1.27
CA VAL A 46 -4.68 14.85 1.63
C VAL A 46 -5.58 14.55 0.42
N PHE A 47 -5.21 15.03 -0.77
CA PHE A 47 -5.92 14.73 -2.02
C PHE A 47 -5.93 13.23 -2.33
N TRP A 48 -4.79 12.55 -2.20
CA TRP A 48 -4.74 11.10 -2.41
C TRP A 48 -5.45 10.31 -1.30
N ALA A 49 -5.37 10.79 -0.06
CA ALA A 49 -6.11 10.20 1.06
C ALA A 49 -7.64 10.27 0.84
N SER A 50 -8.14 11.40 0.34
CA SER A 50 -9.58 11.57 0.08
C SER A 50 -10.06 10.68 -1.06
N ILE A 51 -9.28 10.54 -2.14
CA ILE A 51 -9.59 9.61 -3.23
C ILE A 51 -9.69 8.17 -2.72
N MET A 52 -8.73 7.71 -1.92
CA MET A 52 -8.79 6.35 -1.35
C MET A 52 -9.99 6.17 -0.42
N ALA A 53 -10.35 7.18 0.36
CA ALA A 53 -11.55 7.14 1.21
C ALA A 53 -12.85 7.05 0.39
N VAL A 54 -12.94 7.78 -0.73
CA VAL A 54 -14.08 7.74 -1.65
C VAL A 54 -14.20 6.36 -2.30
N VAL A 55 -13.09 5.80 -2.79
CA VAL A 55 -13.07 4.45 -3.39
C VAL A 55 -13.49 3.40 -2.37
N ALA A 56 -12.97 3.47 -1.13
CA ALA A 56 -13.37 2.57 -0.06
C ALA A 56 -14.87 2.66 0.26
N ALA A 57 -15.43 3.87 0.32
CA ALA A 57 -16.85 4.07 0.53
C ALA A 57 -17.68 3.43 -0.59
N ILE A 58 -17.31 3.67 -1.86
CA ILE A 58 -18.00 3.08 -3.02
C ILE A 58 -17.98 1.54 -2.95
N LEU A 59 -16.84 0.94 -2.61
CA LEU A 59 -16.71 -0.52 -2.50
C LEU A 59 -17.60 -1.12 -1.40
N ILE A 60 -17.77 -0.41 -0.28
CA ILE A 60 -18.68 -0.82 0.80
C ILE A 60 -20.14 -0.75 0.33
N PHE A 61 -20.52 0.31 -0.39
CA PHE A 61 -21.89 0.51 -0.85
C PHE A 61 -22.37 -0.55 -1.86
N ILE A 62 -21.46 -1.16 -2.63
CA ILE A 62 -21.82 -2.18 -3.63
C ILE A 62 -22.21 -3.52 -2.97
N GLY A 63 -21.84 -3.76 -1.71
CA GLY A 63 -22.50 -4.73 -0.80
C GLY A 63 -22.35 -6.22 -1.12
N GLU A 64 -22.95 -6.70 -2.21
CA GLU A 64 -23.07 -8.13 -2.54
C GLU A 64 -22.45 -8.42 -3.92
N GLY A 65 -21.39 -9.22 -3.95
CA GLY A 65 -20.55 -9.45 -5.15
C GLY A 65 -19.35 -8.50 -5.29
N SER A 66 -19.25 -7.48 -4.42
CA SER A 66 -18.12 -6.54 -4.39
C SER A 66 -16.79 -7.21 -4.07
N ILE A 67 -16.77 -8.25 -3.22
CA ILE A 67 -15.53 -8.95 -2.84
C ILE A 67 -14.94 -9.71 -4.03
N ASP A 68 -15.76 -10.39 -4.80
CA ASP A 68 -15.31 -11.19 -5.95
C ASP A 68 -14.86 -10.28 -7.10
N ALA A 69 -15.59 -9.19 -7.32
CA ALA A 69 -15.19 -8.12 -8.24
C ALA A 69 -13.88 -7.42 -7.78
N LEU A 70 -13.73 -7.16 -6.49
CA LEU A 70 -12.52 -6.55 -5.91
C LEU A 70 -11.31 -7.48 -6.05
N GLN A 71 -11.48 -8.78 -5.78
CA GLN A 71 -10.42 -9.77 -5.98
C GLN A 71 -10.00 -9.82 -7.45
N SER A 72 -10.96 -9.87 -8.37
CA SER A 72 -10.69 -9.84 -9.81
C SER A 72 -9.94 -8.58 -10.21
N PHE A 73 -10.35 -7.41 -9.71
CA PHE A 73 -9.68 -6.14 -9.96
C PHE A 73 -8.24 -6.10 -9.42
N ILE A 74 -8.02 -6.60 -8.19
CA ILE A 74 -6.69 -6.72 -7.59
C ILE A 74 -5.80 -7.62 -8.44
N VAL A 75 -6.30 -8.77 -8.89
CA VAL A 75 -5.51 -9.69 -9.74
C VAL A 75 -5.16 -9.03 -11.07
N VAL A 76 -6.14 -8.43 -11.75
CA VAL A 76 -5.93 -7.76 -13.05
C VAL A 76 -4.92 -6.62 -12.95
N THR A 77 -4.95 -5.84 -11.86
CA THR A 77 -3.98 -4.74 -11.64
C THR A 77 -2.62 -5.23 -11.14
N ALA A 78 -2.56 -6.35 -10.42
CA ALA A 78 -1.30 -6.92 -9.92
C ALA A 78 -0.44 -7.55 -11.03
N VAL A 79 -1.05 -8.17 -12.05
CA VAL A 79 -0.32 -8.81 -13.16
C VAL A 79 0.69 -7.87 -13.86
N PRO A 80 0.32 -6.68 -14.36
CA PRO A 80 1.27 -5.78 -15.00
C PRO A 80 2.35 -5.27 -14.03
N VAL A 81 1.99 -5.02 -12.77
CA VAL A 81 2.95 -4.60 -11.74
C VAL A 81 3.97 -5.71 -11.44
N ALA A 82 3.53 -6.97 -11.39
CA ALA A 82 4.40 -8.11 -11.20
C ALA A 82 5.40 -8.29 -12.35
N LEU A 83 4.98 -8.04 -13.59
CA LEU A 83 5.88 -8.07 -14.75
C LEU A 83 6.94 -6.96 -14.69
N LEU A 84 6.59 -5.77 -14.17
CA LEU A 84 7.55 -4.67 -13.96
C LEU A 84 8.57 -4.98 -12.85
N ILE A 85 8.15 -5.65 -11.78
CA ILE A 85 9.00 -5.96 -10.62
C ILE A 85 9.88 -7.20 -10.88
N THR A 86 9.43 -8.15 -11.70
CA THR A 86 10.19 -9.36 -12.05
C THR A 86 11.66 -9.09 -12.46
N PRO A 87 11.96 -8.21 -13.43
CA PRO A 87 13.34 -7.91 -13.82
C PRO A 87 14.12 -7.22 -12.71
N SER A 88 13.50 -6.32 -11.92
CA SER A 88 14.20 -5.62 -10.84
C SER A 88 14.65 -6.59 -9.74
N ILE A 89 13.84 -7.60 -9.42
CA ILE A 89 14.20 -8.67 -8.48
C ILE A 89 15.39 -9.50 -9.01
N TRP A 90 15.42 -9.82 -10.30
CA TRP A 90 16.53 -10.59 -10.89
C TRP A 90 17.84 -9.81 -10.93
N HIS A 91 17.76 -8.49 -11.16
CA HIS A 91 18.92 -7.61 -11.21
C HIS A 91 19.41 -7.13 -9.83
N ALA A 92 18.54 -7.09 -8.83
CA ALA A 92 18.88 -6.69 -7.46
C ALA A 92 20.12 -7.42 -6.86
N PRO A 93 20.26 -8.76 -6.92
CA PRO A 93 21.44 -9.43 -6.37
C PRO A 93 22.73 -9.10 -7.13
N LYS A 94 22.64 -8.83 -8.44
CA LYS A 94 23.80 -8.40 -9.25
C LYS A 94 24.25 -7.01 -8.83
N ILE A 95 23.31 -6.07 -8.72
CA ILE A 95 23.57 -4.68 -8.29
C ILE A 95 24.11 -4.66 -6.86
N ALA A 96 23.55 -5.47 -5.95
CA ALA A 96 24.05 -5.57 -4.58
C ALA A 96 25.50 -6.06 -4.52
N LYS A 97 25.89 -7.02 -5.38
CA LYS A 97 27.27 -7.50 -5.48
C LYS A 97 28.21 -6.44 -6.06
N GLU A 98 27.72 -5.61 -6.96
CA GLU A 98 28.46 -4.51 -7.58
C GLU A 98 28.72 -3.39 -6.56
N LEU A 99 27.68 -2.96 -5.84
CA LEU A 99 27.79 -1.99 -4.73
C LEU A 99 28.70 -2.46 -3.60
N TRP A 100 28.64 -3.75 -3.23
CA TRP A 100 29.56 -4.31 -2.23
C TRP A 100 31.02 -4.24 -2.70
N ARG A 101 31.29 -4.48 -3.99
CA ARG A 101 32.65 -4.36 -4.54
C ARG A 101 33.13 -2.91 -4.63
N GLU A 102 32.24 -1.94 -4.80
CA GLU A 102 32.58 -0.52 -4.80
C GLU A 102 32.89 0.01 -3.40
N GLN A 103 32.18 -0.44 -2.36
CA GLN A 103 32.48 -0.05 -0.97
C GLN A 103 33.75 -0.70 -0.40
N ASN A 104 34.15 -1.86 -0.92
CA ASN A 104 35.32 -2.61 -0.45
C ASN A 104 36.61 -2.29 -1.23
N LYS A 105 36.61 -1.20 -2.02
CA LYS A 105 37.72 -0.73 -2.86
C LYS A 105 38.19 0.65 -2.40
#